data_AF-A0A2V5ULX1-F1
#
_entry.id   AF-A0A2V5ULX1-F1
#
_cell.length_a   1.000
_cell.length_b   1.000
_cell.length_c   1.000
_cell.angle_alpha   90.00
_cell.angle_beta   90.00
_cell.angle_gamma   90.00
#
_symmetry.space_group_name_H-M   'P 1'
#
loop_
_entity.id
_entity.type
_entity.pdbx_description
1 polymer ?
#
loop_
_entity_poly.entity_id
_entity_poly.type
_entity_poly.pdbx_seq_one_letter_code
_entity_poly.pdbx_strand_id
1 'polypeptide(L)'
;MGTDVILPDLQSAVLCEDVRCEVNGMQTLVGVLSVIPAPSLPINYMRLCIWARWCSGAGKFRQRSRIIDVDEQHVVAQADVEFVLKEMESHAT
;
A
#
# COMPACT_ATOMS: atom_id res chain seq x y z
N MET A 1 -21.87 -22.21 -6.76
CA MET A 1 -22.32 -20.82 -6.60
C MET A 1 -21.07 -19.97 -6.74
N GLY A 2 -20.91 -19.23 -7.83
CA GLY A 2 -19.75 -18.36 -8.00
C GLY A 2 -19.79 -17.31 -6.89
N THR A 3 -18.74 -17.20 -6.09
CA THR A 3 -18.56 -16.04 -5.23
C THR A 3 -18.32 -14.87 -6.17
N ASP A 4 -19.36 -14.09 -6.44
CA ASP A 4 -19.23 -12.87 -7.23
C ASP A 4 -18.18 -11.99 -6.56
N VAL A 5 -17.13 -11.67 -7.30
CA VAL A 5 -16.05 -10.81 -6.82
C VAL A 5 -16.59 -9.40 -6.73
N ILE A 6 -16.55 -8.82 -5.54
CA ILE A 6 -16.90 -7.41 -5.31
C ILE A 6 -15.60 -6.63 -5.23
N LEU A 7 -15.42 -5.69 -6.15
CA LEU A 7 -14.22 -4.85 -6.19
C LEU A 7 -14.10 -4.03 -4.89
N PRO A 8 -12.91 -4.00 -4.25
CA PRO A 8 -12.70 -3.25 -3.02
C PRO A 8 -12.42 -1.78 -3.28
N ASP A 9 -12.66 -0.96 -2.27
CA ASP A 9 -12.28 0.44 -2.22
C ASP A 9 -10.91 0.61 -1.55
N LEU A 10 -10.09 1.50 -2.10
CA LEU A 10 -8.87 1.97 -1.44
C LEU A 10 -9.26 3.10 -0.48
N GLN A 11 -9.30 2.80 0.82
CA GLN A 11 -9.67 3.77 1.84
C GLN A 11 -8.53 4.71 2.20
N SER A 12 -7.28 4.23 2.13
CA SER A 12 -6.09 5.04 2.45
C SER A 12 -4.84 4.44 1.82
N ALA A 13 -3.90 5.30 1.43
CA ALA A 13 -2.54 4.92 1.04
C ALA A 13 -1.57 5.98 1.55
N VAL A 14 -0.58 5.56 2.35
CA VAL A 14 0.34 6.44 3.06
C VAL A 14 1.76 5.95 2.89
N LEU A 15 2.67 6.88 2.59
CA LEU A 15 4.10 6.62 2.53
C LEU A 15 4.71 6.84 3.92
N CYS A 16 5.54 5.91 4.38
CA CYS A 16 6.21 6.01 5.67
C CYS A 16 7.57 5.29 5.65
N GLU A 17 8.39 5.52 6.65
CA GLU A 17 9.69 4.87 6.78
C GLU A 17 9.56 3.46 7.37
N ASP A 18 8.58 3.20 8.23
CA ASP A 18 8.37 1.89 8.85
C ASP A 18 6.91 1.68 9.30
N VAL A 19 6.48 0.41 9.32
CA VAL A 19 5.16 0.00 9.85
C VAL A 19 5.38 -1.00 10.97
N ARG A 20 4.98 -0.63 12.18
CA ARG A 20 5.16 -1.47 13.37
C ARG A 20 3.83 -2.09 13.78
N CYS A 21 3.83 -3.40 13.99
CA CYS A 21 2.70 -4.11 14.57
C CYS A 21 2.81 -4.10 16.09
N GLU A 22 1.87 -3.44 16.75
CA GLU A 22 1.80 -3.35 18.20
C GLU A 22 1.15 -4.60 18.81
N VAL A 23 1.38 -4.85 20.10
CA VAL A 23 0.87 -6.04 20.82
C VAL A 23 -0.67 -6.13 20.80
N ASN A 24 -1.34 -4.99 20.70
CA ASN A 24 -2.80 -4.91 20.61
C ASN A 24 -3.35 -5.12 19.18
N GLY A 25 -2.49 -5.43 18.21
CA GLY A 25 -2.85 -5.62 16.81
C GLY A 25 -3.02 -4.32 16.02
N MET A 26 -2.81 -3.15 16.63
CA MET A 26 -2.76 -1.88 15.89
C MET A 26 -1.44 -1.73 15.13
N GLN A 27 -1.44 -0.88 14.10
CA GLN A 27 -0.24 -0.56 13.33
C GLN A 27 0.16 0.90 13.58
N THR A 28 1.43 1.10 13.96
CA THR A 28 2.03 2.44 14.07
C THR A 28 2.83 2.74 12.81
N LEU A 29 2.47 3.83 12.12
CA LEU A 29 3.23 4.33 10.97
C LEU A 29 4.31 5.29 11.47
N VAL A 30 5.58 4.94 11.25
CA VAL A 30 6.73 5.75 11.69
C VAL A 30 7.25 6.55 10.51
N GLY A 31 7.50 7.84 10.73
CA GLY A 31 8.07 8.72 9.70
C GLY A 31 7.15 8.84 8.49
N VAL A 32 5.89 9.24 8.69
CA VAL A 32 4.95 9.48 7.59
C VAL A 32 5.47 10.62 6.71
N LEU A 33 5.56 10.37 5.40
CA LEU A 33 6.15 11.27 4.42
C LEU A 33 5.06 11.87 3.52
N SER A 34 5.07 13.20 3.38
CA SER A 34 4.27 13.91 2.37
C SER A 34 5.05 14.14 1.06
N VAL A 35 6.38 14.06 1.13
CA VAL A 35 7.29 14.24 0.00
C VAL A 35 8.50 13.33 0.17
N ILE A 36 9.04 12.82 -0.94
CA ILE A 36 10.33 12.14 -0.99
C ILE A 36 11.37 13.20 -1.40
N PRO A 37 12.13 13.81 -0.46
CA PRO A 37 13.14 14.80 -0.81
C PRO A 37 14.26 14.18 -1.65
N ALA A 38 14.33 14.58 -2.92
CA ALA A 38 15.28 14.04 -3.90
C ALA A 38 15.94 15.17 -4.72
N PRO A 39 17.03 15.80 -4.24
CA PRO A 39 17.68 16.89 -4.97
C PRO A 39 18.23 16.47 -6.33
N SER A 40 18.68 15.22 -6.46
CA SER A 40 19.06 14.57 -7.72
C SER A 40 18.85 13.06 -7.61
N LEU A 41 18.50 12.40 -8.71
CA LEU A 41 18.38 10.94 -8.79
C LEU A 41 19.69 10.34 -9.33
N PRO A 42 20.10 9.13 -8.88
CA PRO A 42 19.40 8.28 -7.92
C PRO A 42 19.65 8.67 -6.45
N ILE A 43 18.64 8.47 -5.60
CA ILE A 43 18.71 8.61 -4.14
C ILE A 43 18.66 7.24 -3.47
N ASN A 44 19.31 7.12 -2.31
CA ASN A 44 19.24 5.91 -1.49
C ASN A 44 18.41 6.17 -0.24
N TYR A 45 17.30 5.43 -0.09
CA TYR A 45 16.54 5.32 1.15
C TYR A 45 16.83 3.99 1.82
N MET A 46 17.02 4.00 3.14
CA MET A 46 17.22 2.75 3.90
C MET A 46 15.95 1.88 3.89
N ARG A 47 14.78 2.51 4.02
CA ARG A 47 13.48 1.86 4.00
C ARG A 47 12.43 2.85 3.54
N LEU A 48 11.52 2.38 2.70
CA LEU A 48 10.34 3.11 2.27
C LEU A 48 9.17 2.13 2.19
N CYS A 49 8.12 2.41 2.93
CA CYS A 49 6.93 1.56 3.05
C CYS A 49 5.72 2.28 2.50
N ILE A 50 4.90 1.55 1.73
CA ILE A 50 3.57 2.00 1.31
C ILE A 50 2.57 1.20 2.15
N TRP A 51 1.97 1.88 3.12
CA TRP A 51 0.86 1.33 3.88
C TRP A 51 -0.44 1.64 3.15
N ALA A 52 -1.27 0.65 2.90
CA ALA A 52 -2.53 0.82 2.18
C ALA A 52 -3.65 0.08 2.89
N ARG A 53 -4.83 0.68 2.94
CA ARG A 53 -6.03 0.07 3.54
C ARG A 53 -7.09 -0.15 2.48
N TRP A 54 -7.43 -1.42 2.26
CA TRP A 54 -8.54 -1.83 1.40
C TRP A 54 -9.75 -2.24 2.24
N CYS A 55 -10.96 -1.91 1.79
CA CYS A 55 -12.21 -2.34 2.42
C CYS A 55 -13.33 -2.53 1.39
N SER A 56 -14.54 -2.87 1.84
CA SER A 56 -15.76 -2.87 1.01
C SER A 56 -15.71 -3.80 -0.21
N GLY A 57 -14.96 -4.91 -0.15
CA GLY A 57 -14.85 -5.87 -1.24
C GLY A 57 -14.92 -7.30 -0.75
N ALA A 58 -15.07 -8.24 -1.68
CA ALA A 58 -15.11 -9.67 -1.40
C ALA A 58 -14.41 -10.43 -2.52
N GLY A 59 -13.35 -11.16 -2.19
CA GLY A 59 -12.54 -11.87 -3.18
C GLY A 59 -11.05 -11.88 -2.85
N LYS A 60 -10.26 -12.33 -3.84
CA LYS A 60 -8.79 -12.33 -3.79
C LYS A 60 -8.27 -11.25 -4.72
N PHE A 61 -7.35 -10.44 -4.24
CA PHE A 61 -6.86 -9.27 -4.95
C PHE A 61 -5.34 -9.19 -4.90
N ARG A 62 -4.78 -8.43 -5.84
CA ARG A 62 -3.34 -8.15 -5.92
C ARG A 62 -3.15 -6.64 -6.01
N GLN A 63 -2.65 -6.05 -4.93
CA GLN A 63 -2.21 -4.66 -4.90
C GLN A 63 -0.89 -4.54 -5.66
N ARG A 64 -0.79 -3.54 -6.53
CA ARG A 64 0.46 -3.12 -7.16
C ARG A 64 0.72 -1.66 -6.85
N SER A 65 1.77 -1.39 -6.10
CA SER A 65 2.20 -0.03 -5.77
C SER A 65 3.45 0.32 -6.59
N ARG A 66 3.49 1.51 -7.17
CA ARG A 66 4.59 1.96 -8.03
C ARG A 66 5.00 3.39 -7.70
N ILE A 67 6.31 3.65 -7.69
CA ILE A 67 6.87 4.99 -7.80
C ILE A 67 7.22 5.19 -9.27
N ILE A 68 6.61 6.20 -9.87
CA ILE A 68 6.79 6.55 -11.28
C ILE A 68 7.66 7.79 -11.35
N ASP A 69 8.55 7.85 -12.33
CA ASP A 69 9.37 9.02 -12.61
C ASP A 69 8.50 10.20 -13.10
N VAL A 70 9.10 11.38 -13.19
CA VAL A 70 8.42 12.63 -13.59
C VAL A 70 7.85 12.59 -15.02
N ASP A 71 8.27 11.63 -15.84
CA ASP A 71 7.73 11.40 -17.18
C ASP A 71 6.47 10.53 -17.23
N GLU A 72 5.98 10.09 -16.07
CA GLU A 72 4.80 9.23 -15.90
C GLU A 72 4.87 7.85 -16.60
N GLN A 73 6.02 7.49 -17.19
CA GLN A 73 6.18 6.24 -17.93
C GLN A 73 7.16 5.28 -17.26
N HIS A 74 8.27 5.79 -16.74
CA HIS A 74 9.30 4.94 -16.15
C HIS A 74 8.96 4.57 -14.70
N VAL A 75 8.96 3.28 -14.41
CA VAL A 75 8.77 2.75 -13.06
C VAL A 75 10.13 2.75 -12.35
N VAL A 76 10.28 3.61 -11.33
CA VAL A 76 11.49 3.70 -10.50
C VAL A 76 11.52 2.55 -9.49
N ALA A 77 10.37 2.22 -8.90
CA ALA A 77 10.22 1.12 -7.95
C ALA A 77 8.81 0.53 -8.00
N GLN A 78 8.67 -0.76 -7.70
CA GLN A 78 7.41 -1.46 -7.63
C GLN A 78 7.38 -2.47 -6.48
N ALA A 79 6.20 -2.63 -5.88
CA ALA A 79 5.90 -3.71 -4.95
C ALA A 79 4.52 -4.32 -5.30
N ASP A 80 4.40 -5.64 -5.20
CA ASP A 80 3.14 -6.36 -5.38
C ASP A 80 2.81 -7.13 -4.09
N VAL A 81 1.55 -7.04 -3.63
CA VAL A 81 1.05 -7.71 -2.42
C VAL A 81 -0.28 -8.38 -2.73
N GLU A 82 -0.43 -9.65 -2.34
CA GLU A 82 -1.70 -10.37 -2.45
C GLU A 82 -2.48 -10.31 -1.14
N PHE A 83 -3.79 -10.11 -1.22
CA PHE A 83 -4.68 -10.09 -0.06
C PHE A 83 -6.05 -10.68 -0.38
N VAL A 84 -6.79 -11.02 0.67
CA VAL A 84 -8.13 -11.61 0.57
C VAL A 84 -9.08 -10.82 1.46
N LEU A 85 -10.22 -10.41 0.90
CA LEU A 85 -11.35 -9.90 1.68
C LEU A 85 -12.43 -10.98 1.71
N LYS A 86 -12.78 -11.43 2.91
CA LYS A 86 -13.71 -12.55 3.10
C LYS A 86 -15.15 -12.13 2.86
N GLU A 87 -15.49 -10.91 3.27
CA GLU A 87 -16.82 -10.31 3.23
C GLU A 87 -16.72 -8.79 3.19
N MET A 88 -17.84 -8.09 2.97
CA MET A 88 -17.88 -6.64 2.74
C MET A 88 -17.31 -5.81 3.91
N GLU A 89 -17.46 -6.29 5.13
CA GLU A 89 -16.99 -5.65 6.36
C GLU A 89 -15.50 -5.90 6.64
N SER A 90 -14.86 -6.77 5.84
CA SER A 90 -13.42 -7.03 5.93
C SER A 90 -12.59 -5.83 5.49
N HIS A 91 -11.40 -5.71 6.07
CA HIS A 91 -10.36 -4.81 5.59
C HIS A 91 -9.01 -5.54 5.55
N ALA A 92 -8.11 -5.04 4.71
CA ALA A 92 -6.73 -5.52 4.61
C ALA A 92 -5.76 -4.33 4.68
N THR A 93 -4.66 -4.50 5.40
CA THR A 93 -3.56 -3.52 5.55
C THR A 93 -2.19 -4.17 5.41
#